data_AF-K9S2U8-F1
#
_entry.id   AF-K9S2U8-F1
#
_cell.length_a   1.000
_cell.length_b   1.000
_cell.length_c   1.000
_cell.angle_alpha   90.00
_cell.angle_beta   90.00
_cell.angle_gamma   90.00
#
_symmetry.space_group_name_H-M   'P 1'
#
loop_
_entity.id
_entity.type
_entity.pdbx_description
1 polymer ?
#
loop_
_entity_poly.entity_id
_entity_poly.type
_entity_poly.pdbx_seq_one_letter_code
_entity_poly.pdbx_strand_id
1 'polypeptide(L)'
;MKSQWDALLENLGAWEGSFTRLSPQGEAIADMPTQVSLEAINDRQTIRQTIRRYAPDAQDQVTPQDQVLEYSSLGRGVLLFENGAFSQGSTQLGPFSEFGAEFGFIAGDRRLRLVPLYDRQSQLSQITLIREKRSGTDAPDRPPLTLEALLGTWEGEATTLYPDWRSPDSAPTQLTLIQLAGDRLQQTLTFGAPPTTLTSTAEIRGQSLLFSQGSQSVQVLLLPDGASVTAPTQLQMGKPCFLEAGWLLAPDLRQRMIRAYDEKGGWASLTLVTERKVAEP
;
A
#
# COMPACT_ATOMS: atom_id res chain seq x y z
N MET A 1 3.96 23.54 -1.53
CA MET A 1 4.01 22.10 -1.78
C MET A 1 5.44 21.63 -1.58
N LYS A 2 5.67 20.59 -0.77
CA LYS A 2 7.03 20.05 -0.57
C LYS A 2 7.59 19.47 -1.87
N SER A 3 8.91 19.53 -2.07
CA SER A 3 9.54 18.77 -3.16
C SER A 3 9.43 17.27 -2.85
N GLN A 4 9.54 16.42 -3.89
CA GLN A 4 9.55 14.96 -3.67
C GLN A 4 10.75 14.51 -2.81
N TRP A 5 11.87 15.23 -2.88
CA TRP A 5 13.02 14.97 -2.03
C TRP A 5 12.72 15.33 -0.57
N ASP A 6 12.11 16.48 -0.31
CA ASP A 6 11.72 16.86 1.06
C ASP A 6 10.67 15.92 1.65
N ALA A 7 9.72 15.45 0.83
CA ALA A 7 8.76 14.42 1.22
C ALA A 7 9.46 13.11 1.61
N LEU A 8 10.54 12.74 0.92
CA LEU A 8 11.32 11.56 1.26
C LEU A 8 12.06 11.72 2.59
N LEU A 9 12.50 12.94 2.92
CA LEU A 9 13.15 13.23 4.20
C LEU A 9 12.22 13.07 5.42
N GLU A 10 10.89 13.01 5.23
CA GLU A 10 9.96 12.64 6.30
C GLU A 10 10.14 11.20 6.80
N ASN A 11 10.79 10.34 6.01
CA ASN A 11 11.08 8.95 6.37
C ASN A 11 12.37 8.76 7.17
N LEU A 12 13.13 9.84 7.45
CA LEU A 12 14.38 9.75 8.20
C LEU A 12 14.19 9.13 9.60
N GLY A 13 15.24 8.47 10.06
CA GLY A 13 15.31 7.79 11.35
C GLY A 13 15.51 6.28 11.23
N ALA A 14 15.57 5.62 12.39
CA ALA A 14 15.67 4.17 12.50
C ALA A 14 14.28 3.57 12.76
N TRP A 15 13.96 2.53 12.00
CA TRP A 15 12.68 1.86 12.00
C TRP A 15 12.87 0.36 12.26
N GLU A 16 12.29 -0.13 13.34
CA GLU A 16 12.37 -1.52 13.78
C GLU A 16 11.08 -2.24 13.44
N GLY A 17 11.17 -3.48 12.97
CA GLY A 17 10.00 -4.19 12.49
C GLY A 17 10.31 -5.56 11.92
N SER A 18 9.47 -6.01 11.00
CA SER A 18 9.73 -7.24 10.25
C SER A 18 9.22 -7.15 8.82
N PHE A 19 9.83 -7.96 7.95
CA PHE A 19 9.38 -8.19 6.58
C PHE A 19 8.64 -9.54 6.58
N THR A 20 7.31 -9.49 6.60
CA THR A 20 6.45 -10.67 6.58
C THR A 20 6.09 -11.01 5.14
N ARG A 21 6.51 -12.18 4.65
CA ARG A 21 6.09 -12.74 3.37
C ARG A 21 4.75 -13.42 3.54
N LEU A 22 3.78 -13.04 2.71
CA LEU A 22 2.44 -13.60 2.67
C LEU A 22 2.19 -14.31 1.34
N SER A 23 1.37 -15.36 1.37
CA SER A 23 0.83 -16.01 0.18
C SER A 23 -0.12 -15.05 -0.57
N PRO A 24 -0.49 -15.36 -1.83
CA PRO A 24 -1.52 -14.61 -2.56
C PRO A 24 -2.90 -14.61 -1.88
N GLN A 25 -3.12 -15.45 -0.86
CA GLN A 25 -4.34 -15.54 -0.05
C GLN A 25 -4.19 -14.81 1.30
N GLY A 26 -3.04 -14.20 1.58
CA GLY A 26 -2.77 -13.44 2.80
C GLY A 26 -2.24 -14.26 3.98
N GLU A 27 -1.86 -15.52 3.77
CA GLU A 27 -1.32 -16.39 4.81
C GLU A 27 0.16 -16.12 5.03
N ALA A 28 0.62 -16.03 6.28
CA ALA A 28 2.03 -15.82 6.60
C ALA A 28 2.89 -17.05 6.25
N ILE A 29 3.91 -16.84 5.42
CA ILE A 29 4.87 -17.87 4.98
C ILE A 29 6.17 -17.76 5.77
N ALA A 30 6.68 -16.54 5.93
CA ALA A 30 7.93 -16.27 6.64
C ALA A 30 7.90 -14.86 7.22
N ASP A 31 8.55 -14.68 8.38
CA ASP A 31 8.72 -13.37 9.01
C ASP A 31 10.20 -13.15 9.32
N MET A 32 10.75 -12.05 8.81
CA MET A 32 12.16 -11.71 8.96
C MET A 32 12.26 -10.42 9.78
N PRO A 33 12.77 -10.44 11.02
CA PRO A 33 12.99 -9.22 11.77
C PRO A 33 14.00 -8.32 11.05
N THR A 34 13.74 -7.02 11.08
CA THR A 34 14.56 -6.02 10.38
C THR A 34 14.68 -4.73 11.17
N GLN A 35 15.79 -4.02 10.93
CA GLN A 35 15.93 -2.61 11.26
C GLN A 35 16.32 -1.85 9.98
N VAL A 36 15.56 -0.82 9.64
CA VAL A 36 15.81 0.04 8.48
C VAL A 36 16.13 1.45 8.97
N SER A 37 17.35 1.93 8.73
CA SER A 37 17.70 3.33 8.99
C SER A 37 17.76 4.12 7.69
N LEU A 38 17.26 5.36 7.73
CA LEU A 38 17.44 6.36 6.69
C LEU A 38 18.12 7.58 7.32
N GLU A 39 19.31 7.89 6.82
CA GLU A 39 20.15 8.99 7.31
C GLU A 39 20.41 9.98 6.17
N ALA A 40 20.20 11.26 6.44
CA ALA A 40 20.55 12.32 5.52
C ALA A 40 22.03 12.69 5.71
N ILE A 41 22.80 12.61 4.63
CA ILE A 41 24.22 12.98 4.58
C ILE A 41 24.43 14.07 3.51
N ASN A 42 25.62 14.64 3.44
CA ASN A 42 25.99 15.67 2.43
C ASN A 42 24.97 16.82 2.37
N ASP A 43 24.76 17.52 3.50
CA ASP A 43 23.80 18.63 3.60
C ASP A 43 22.37 18.28 3.15
N ARG A 44 21.95 17.04 3.47
CA ARG A 44 20.63 16.47 3.13
C ARG A 44 20.40 16.29 1.63
N GLN A 45 21.45 16.27 0.82
CA GLN A 45 21.36 15.98 -0.62
C GLN A 45 21.50 14.49 -0.97
N THR A 46 21.86 13.67 0.02
CA THR A 46 21.98 12.21 -0.15
C THR A 46 21.31 11.52 1.03
N ILE A 47 20.60 10.43 0.76
CA ILE A 47 20.13 9.51 1.80
C ILE A 47 20.97 8.25 1.76
N ARG A 48 21.49 7.86 2.92
CA ARG A 48 22.00 6.52 3.18
C ARG A 48 20.90 5.70 3.84
N GLN A 49 20.45 4.66 3.16
CA GLN A 49 19.54 3.66 3.70
C GLN A 49 20.34 2.43 4.10
N THR A 50 20.17 1.94 5.32
CA THR A 50 20.71 0.65 5.77
C THR A 50 19.57 -0.26 6.17
N ILE A 51 19.47 -1.41 5.49
CA ILE A 51 18.51 -2.47 5.78
C ILE A 51 19.28 -3.59 6.47
N ARG A 52 19.10 -3.70 7.79
CA ARG A 52 19.64 -4.78 8.60
C ARG A 52 18.61 -5.89 8.75
N ARG A 53 18.98 -7.12 8.37
CA ARG A 53 18.13 -8.31 8.48
C ARG A 53 18.69 -9.26 9.52
N TYR A 54 17.81 -9.85 10.33
CA TYR A 54 18.17 -10.79 11.39
C TYR A 54 17.71 -12.21 10.99
N ALA A 55 18.39 -12.77 9.99
CA ALA A 55 18.12 -14.12 9.51
C ALA A 55 18.93 -15.16 10.31
N PRO A 56 18.32 -16.29 10.73
CA PRO A 56 19.08 -17.43 11.22
C PRO A 56 19.89 -18.06 10.08
N ASP A 57 21.11 -18.47 10.36
CA ASP A 57 21.92 -19.28 9.45
C ASP A 57 21.54 -20.77 9.53
N ALA A 58 22.29 -21.62 8.82
CA ALA A 58 22.05 -23.07 8.80
C ALA A 58 22.27 -23.77 10.17
N GLN A 59 22.77 -23.05 11.18
CA GLN A 59 22.99 -23.51 12.54
C GLN A 59 22.08 -22.78 13.55
N ASP A 60 21.01 -22.12 13.08
CA ASP A 60 20.09 -21.29 13.87
C ASP A 60 20.76 -20.11 14.60
N GLN A 61 21.96 -19.69 14.18
CA GLN A 61 22.60 -18.48 14.71
C GLN A 61 22.14 -17.26 13.93
N VAL A 62 21.66 -16.25 14.64
CA VAL A 62 21.21 -14.99 14.04
C VAL A 62 22.40 -14.05 13.91
N THR A 63 22.90 -13.89 12.68
CA THR A 63 23.92 -12.89 12.36
C THR A 63 23.29 -11.75 11.57
N PRO A 64 23.42 -10.48 12.01
CA PRO A 64 22.90 -9.34 11.28
C PRO A 64 23.54 -9.22 9.89
N GLN A 65 22.71 -9.08 8.86
CA GLN A 65 23.15 -8.84 7.49
C GLN A 65 22.71 -7.45 7.03
N ASP A 66 23.67 -6.59 6.73
CA ASP A 66 23.42 -5.22 6.31
C ASP A 66 23.47 -5.08 4.80
N GLN A 67 22.44 -4.46 4.25
CA GLN A 67 22.42 -3.94 2.88
C GLN A 67 22.39 -2.41 2.94
N VAL A 68 23.39 -1.76 2.34
CA VAL A 68 23.48 -0.29 2.29
C VAL A 68 23.17 0.20 0.88
N LEU A 69 22.30 1.20 0.79
CA LEU A 69 21.95 1.91 -0.44
C LEU A 69 22.19 3.40 -0.21
N GLU A 70 22.80 4.07 -1.19
CA GLU A 70 22.95 5.52 -1.20
C GLU A 70 22.35 6.08 -2.48
N TYR A 71 21.52 7.11 -2.34
CA TYR A 71 20.91 7.80 -3.47
C TYR A 71 20.82 9.29 -3.20
N SER A 72 20.99 10.07 -4.27
CA SER A 72 20.89 11.54 -4.28
C SER A 72 19.82 12.03 -5.27
N SER A 73 18.98 11.12 -5.74
CA SER A 73 17.87 11.38 -6.64
C SER A 73 16.83 10.27 -6.53
N LEU A 74 15.62 10.54 -7.03
CA LEU A 74 14.51 9.59 -7.05
C LEU A 74 14.40 8.90 -8.40
N GLY A 75 14.09 7.60 -8.38
CA GLY A 75 13.79 6.84 -9.58
C GLY A 75 12.45 7.25 -10.20
N ARG A 76 12.30 7.04 -11.51
CA ARG A 76 11.06 7.37 -12.26
C ARG A 76 9.82 6.60 -11.82
N GLY A 77 9.98 5.53 -11.03
CA GLY A 77 8.89 4.72 -10.50
C GLY A 77 8.38 5.16 -9.13
N VAL A 78 8.92 6.26 -8.57
CA VAL A 78 8.67 6.72 -7.20
C VAL A 78 7.88 8.02 -7.21
N LEU A 79 6.81 8.08 -6.41
CA LEU A 79 6.13 9.31 -6.02
C LEU A 79 5.84 9.28 -4.52
N LEU A 80 5.90 10.44 -3.89
CA LEU A 80 5.74 10.69 -2.47
C LEU A 80 4.73 11.80 -2.21
N PHE A 81 3.90 11.61 -1.20
CA PHE A 81 3.01 12.61 -0.64
C PHE A 81 3.74 13.44 0.42
N GLU A 82 3.23 14.63 0.74
CA GLU A 82 3.92 15.58 1.61
C GLU A 82 4.19 15.08 3.04
N ASN A 83 3.43 14.08 3.49
CA ASN A 83 3.60 13.43 4.79
C ASN A 83 4.69 12.33 4.77
N GLY A 84 5.27 12.02 3.62
CA GLY A 84 6.25 10.95 3.44
C GLY A 84 5.66 9.60 3.02
N ALA A 85 4.34 9.49 2.89
CA ALA A 85 3.74 8.30 2.28
C ALA A 85 4.17 8.22 0.81
N PHE A 86 4.39 7.02 0.28
CA PHE A 86 4.96 6.86 -1.06
C PHE A 86 4.51 5.59 -1.76
N SER A 87 4.72 5.56 -3.08
CA SER A 87 4.76 4.31 -3.82
C SER A 87 5.98 4.25 -4.73
N GLN A 88 6.61 3.08 -4.77
CA GLN A 88 7.71 2.76 -5.68
C GLN A 88 7.38 1.46 -6.41
N GLY A 89 7.45 1.44 -7.74
CA GLY A 89 7.17 0.21 -8.48
C GLY A 89 7.37 0.31 -9.98
N SER A 90 6.90 -0.71 -10.69
CA SER A 90 6.96 -0.77 -12.15
C SER A 90 6.28 0.44 -12.78
N THR A 91 6.92 1.07 -13.76
CA THR A 91 6.33 2.18 -14.54
C THR A 91 5.56 1.69 -15.76
N GLN A 92 5.72 0.42 -16.11
CA GLN A 92 5.12 -0.21 -17.28
C GLN A 92 4.77 -1.66 -16.95
N LEU A 93 3.56 -2.09 -17.27
CA LEU A 93 3.18 -3.50 -17.36
C LEU A 93 3.64 -4.04 -18.71
N GLY A 94 4.59 -4.98 -18.69
CA GLY A 94 5.20 -5.56 -19.88
C GLY A 94 4.92 -7.07 -20.01
N PRO A 95 5.00 -7.63 -21.24
CA PRO A 95 4.88 -9.07 -21.42
C PRO A 95 6.04 -9.82 -20.76
N PHE A 96 5.73 -10.90 -20.05
CA PHE A 96 6.71 -11.80 -19.41
C PHE A 96 7.66 -11.14 -18.40
N SER A 97 7.31 -9.96 -17.88
CA SER A 97 8.05 -9.28 -16.81
C SER A 97 7.35 -9.46 -15.47
N GLU A 98 8.13 -9.55 -14.39
CA GLU A 98 7.59 -9.36 -13.05
C GLU A 98 7.01 -7.95 -12.91
N PHE A 99 5.96 -7.83 -12.09
CA PHE A 99 5.25 -6.58 -11.91
C PHE A 99 4.85 -6.40 -10.45
N GLY A 100 4.85 -5.17 -9.98
CA GLY A 100 4.42 -4.87 -8.63
C GLY A 100 4.76 -3.46 -8.23
N ALA A 101 4.35 -3.12 -7.03
CA ALA A 101 4.68 -1.86 -6.41
C ALA A 101 4.69 -2.02 -4.90
N GLU A 102 5.53 -1.22 -4.26
CA GLU A 102 5.50 -0.93 -2.85
C GLU A 102 4.58 0.26 -2.58
N PHE A 103 3.84 0.18 -1.49
CA PHE A 103 3.02 1.25 -0.92
C PHE A 103 3.48 1.48 0.50
N GLY A 104 4.07 2.63 0.80
CA GLY A 104 4.53 2.99 2.13
C GLY A 104 3.62 4.05 2.75
N PHE A 105 2.98 3.71 3.87
CA PHE A 105 2.26 4.62 4.73
C PHE A 105 3.11 5.02 5.93
N ILE A 106 2.88 6.23 6.45
CA ILE A 106 3.54 6.75 7.64
C ILE A 106 2.53 7.53 8.49
N ALA A 107 2.48 7.20 9.78
CA ALA A 107 1.60 7.84 10.75
C ALA A 107 2.30 7.89 12.12
N GLY A 108 2.80 9.07 12.49
CA GLY A 108 3.60 9.26 13.69
C GLY A 108 4.82 8.36 13.70
N ASP A 109 4.93 7.52 14.73
CA ASP A 109 6.04 6.59 14.93
C ASP A 109 5.79 5.19 14.36
N ARG A 110 4.83 5.06 13.43
CA ARG A 110 4.55 3.81 12.70
C ARG A 110 4.69 4.01 11.20
N ARG A 111 5.18 2.98 10.52
CA ARG A 111 5.07 2.81 9.08
C ARG A 111 4.49 1.44 8.77
N LEU A 112 3.70 1.41 7.71
CA LEU A 112 3.19 0.18 7.13
C LEU A 112 3.53 0.20 5.64
N ARG A 113 4.26 -0.80 5.18
CA ARG A 113 4.61 -0.94 3.77
C ARG A 113 4.07 -2.25 3.22
N LEU A 114 3.45 -2.21 2.04
CA LEU A 114 2.84 -3.36 1.40
C LEU A 114 3.36 -3.51 -0.03
N VAL A 115 3.75 -4.73 -0.40
CA VAL A 115 4.34 -5.03 -1.72
C VAL A 115 3.64 -6.23 -2.36
N PRO A 116 2.54 -6.04 -3.12
CA PRO A 116 2.03 -7.06 -4.03
C PRO A 116 2.99 -7.25 -5.22
N LEU A 117 3.36 -8.51 -5.48
CA LEU A 117 4.23 -8.93 -6.58
C LEU A 117 3.52 -9.95 -7.48
N TYR A 118 3.68 -9.75 -8.78
CA TYR A 118 3.19 -10.62 -9.84
C TYR A 118 4.34 -11.29 -10.55
N ASP A 119 4.15 -12.58 -10.86
CA ASP A 119 5.09 -13.36 -11.64
C ASP A 119 5.02 -13.03 -13.15
N ARG A 120 5.83 -13.73 -13.94
CA ARG A 120 5.89 -13.57 -15.40
C ARG A 120 4.65 -14.11 -16.13
N GLN A 121 3.75 -14.78 -15.42
CA GLN A 121 2.45 -15.26 -15.88
C GLN A 121 1.31 -14.30 -15.47
N SER A 122 1.67 -13.12 -14.95
CA SER A 122 0.74 -12.10 -14.48
C SER A 122 -0.16 -12.55 -13.33
N GLN A 123 0.25 -13.59 -12.58
CA GLN A 123 -0.45 -14.04 -11.38
C GLN A 123 0.13 -13.37 -10.15
N LEU A 124 -0.73 -12.98 -9.19
CA LEU A 124 -0.24 -12.52 -7.90
C LEU A 124 0.49 -13.69 -7.23
N SER A 125 1.79 -13.53 -7.02
CA SER A 125 2.66 -14.62 -6.56
C SER A 125 3.06 -14.46 -5.10
N GLN A 126 3.22 -13.23 -4.63
CA GLN A 126 3.65 -12.93 -3.28
C GLN A 126 3.14 -11.56 -2.83
N ILE A 127 2.88 -11.42 -1.53
CA ILE A 127 2.75 -10.12 -0.88
C ILE A 127 3.83 -10.01 0.19
N THR A 128 4.44 -8.84 0.35
CA THR A 128 5.30 -8.54 1.51
C THR A 128 4.65 -7.46 2.34
N LEU A 129 4.32 -7.77 3.58
CA LEU A 129 3.84 -6.82 4.59
C LEU A 129 5.01 -6.44 5.50
N ILE A 130 5.30 -5.16 5.58
CA ILE A 130 6.40 -4.62 6.36
C ILE A 130 5.83 -3.67 7.40
N ARG A 131 5.91 -4.09 8.67
CA ARG A 131 5.36 -3.36 9.81
C ARG A 131 6.53 -2.81 10.60
N GLU A 132 6.59 -1.50 10.73
CA GLU A 132 7.72 -0.82 11.33
C GLU A 132 7.25 0.19 12.36
N LYS A 133 8.02 0.31 13.44
CA LYS A 133 7.91 1.36 14.44
C LYS A 133 9.22 2.12 14.55
N ARG A 134 9.17 3.37 14.97
CA ARG A 134 10.39 4.15 15.19
C ARG A 134 11.17 3.56 16.37
N SER A 135 12.49 3.40 16.21
CA SER A 135 13.37 2.89 17.26
C SER A 135 13.27 3.77 18.51
N GLY A 136 13.25 3.14 19.68
CA GLY A 136 13.06 3.81 20.97
C GLY A 136 11.62 4.22 21.29
N THR A 137 10.63 3.78 20.52
CA THR A 137 9.20 4.03 20.77
C THR A 137 8.43 2.75 21.06
N ASP A 138 7.33 2.90 21.80
CA ASP A 138 6.37 1.83 22.12
C ASP A 138 5.10 1.92 21.27
N ALA A 139 5.21 2.50 20.06
CA ALA A 139 4.07 2.63 19.17
C ALA A 139 3.50 1.24 18.82
N PRO A 140 2.23 0.95 19.18
CA PRO A 140 1.69 -0.39 19.08
C PRO A 140 1.25 -0.72 17.65
N ASP A 141 1.32 -2.00 17.30
CA ASP A 141 0.60 -2.57 16.17
C ASP A 141 -0.92 -2.34 16.29
N ARG A 142 -1.59 -2.33 15.16
CA ARG A 142 -3.05 -2.31 15.05
C ARG A 142 -3.59 -3.73 15.08
N PRO A 143 -4.85 -3.93 15.51
CA PRO A 143 -5.52 -5.21 15.36
C PRO A 143 -5.51 -5.67 13.90
N PRO A 144 -5.53 -6.99 13.63
CA PRO A 144 -5.79 -7.50 12.28
C PRO A 144 -7.08 -6.91 11.71
N LEU A 145 -7.07 -6.59 10.42
CA LEU A 145 -8.23 -5.99 9.78
C LEU A 145 -9.35 -7.02 9.67
N THR A 146 -10.57 -6.61 10.03
CA THR A 146 -11.78 -7.42 9.85
C THR A 146 -12.77 -6.70 8.96
N LEU A 147 -13.74 -7.45 8.40
CA LEU A 147 -14.78 -6.85 7.57
C LEU A 147 -15.64 -5.88 8.39
N GLU A 148 -15.98 -6.26 9.61
CA GLU A 148 -16.82 -5.48 10.53
C GLU A 148 -16.21 -4.11 10.82
N ALA A 149 -14.87 -4.04 10.93
CA ALA A 149 -14.17 -2.78 11.10
C ALA A 149 -14.39 -1.82 9.91
N LEU A 150 -14.59 -2.35 8.70
CA LEU A 150 -14.78 -1.57 7.47
C LEU A 150 -16.25 -1.22 7.16
N LEU A 151 -17.23 -1.99 7.66
CA LEU A 151 -18.65 -1.75 7.38
C LEU A 151 -19.08 -0.34 7.81
N GLY A 152 -19.93 0.30 7.02
CA GLY A 152 -20.42 1.67 7.26
C GLY A 152 -19.99 2.65 6.16
N THR A 153 -20.14 3.94 6.46
CA THR A 153 -19.82 5.03 5.52
C THR A 153 -18.53 5.71 5.94
N TRP A 154 -17.67 5.96 4.96
CA TRP A 154 -16.40 6.66 5.09
C TRP A 154 -16.40 7.89 4.20
N GLU A 155 -15.96 9.02 4.72
CA GLU A 155 -15.85 10.29 3.99
C GLU A 155 -14.45 10.86 4.13
N GLY A 156 -13.92 11.42 3.05
CA GLY A 156 -12.53 11.84 3.03
C GLY A 156 -12.15 12.65 1.81
N GLU A 157 -10.85 12.80 1.65
CA GLU A 157 -10.25 13.48 0.50
C GLU A 157 -9.19 12.59 -0.13
N ALA A 158 -9.13 12.64 -1.46
CA ALA A 158 -8.11 12.02 -2.28
C ALA A 158 -7.17 13.09 -2.82
N THR A 159 -5.86 12.85 -2.74
CA THR A 159 -4.85 13.61 -3.48
C THR A 159 -4.21 12.72 -4.54
N THR A 160 -4.15 13.19 -5.78
CA THR A 160 -3.59 12.42 -6.91
C THR A 160 -2.34 13.08 -7.45
N LEU A 161 -1.24 12.34 -7.47
CA LEU A 161 0.04 12.70 -8.07
C LEU A 161 0.23 12.00 -9.42
N TYR A 162 1.04 12.60 -10.28
CA TYR A 162 1.25 12.14 -11.66
C TYR A 162 2.73 11.96 -11.97
N PRO A 163 3.12 10.91 -12.73
CA PRO A 163 4.53 10.65 -13.05
C PRO A 163 5.20 11.72 -13.92
N ASP A 164 4.41 12.58 -14.58
CA ASP A 164 4.88 13.72 -15.37
C ASP A 164 4.99 15.02 -14.57
N TRP A 165 4.76 14.95 -13.24
CA TRP A 165 4.97 16.06 -12.30
C TRP A 165 4.05 17.27 -12.53
N ARG A 166 2.93 17.08 -13.23
CA ARG A 166 1.87 18.10 -13.25
C ARG A 166 1.31 18.32 -11.82
N SER A 167 0.63 19.44 -11.63
CA SER A 167 0.01 19.78 -10.36
C SER A 167 -0.91 18.65 -9.86
N PRO A 168 -0.86 18.32 -8.56
CA PRO A 168 -1.77 17.35 -7.96
C PRO A 168 -3.23 17.78 -8.06
N ASP A 169 -4.11 16.81 -8.23
CA ASP A 169 -5.54 17.01 -8.06
C ASP A 169 -5.98 16.65 -6.64
N SER A 170 -7.06 17.25 -6.18
CA SER A 170 -7.71 16.87 -4.93
C SER A 170 -9.22 16.83 -5.11
N ALA A 171 -9.85 15.80 -4.56
CA ALA A 171 -11.28 15.59 -4.68
C ALA A 171 -11.84 14.90 -3.42
N PRO A 172 -13.10 15.21 -3.03
CA PRO A 172 -13.77 14.48 -1.97
C PRO A 172 -14.03 13.03 -2.40
N THR A 173 -14.06 12.14 -1.41
CA THR A 173 -14.41 10.73 -1.58
C THR A 173 -15.45 10.30 -0.55
N GLN A 174 -16.36 9.43 -0.95
CA GLN A 174 -17.25 8.73 -0.04
C GLN A 174 -17.26 7.24 -0.39
N LEU A 175 -17.08 6.38 0.60
CA LEU A 175 -17.10 4.92 0.48
C LEU A 175 -18.13 4.35 1.45
N THR A 176 -19.11 3.63 0.95
CA THR A 176 -20.10 2.91 1.77
C THR A 176 -19.94 1.42 1.57
N LEU A 177 -19.82 0.68 2.67
CA LEU A 177 -19.68 -0.79 2.69
C LEU A 177 -20.82 -1.40 3.50
N ILE A 178 -21.65 -2.22 2.87
CA ILE A 178 -22.83 -2.85 3.49
C ILE A 178 -22.78 -4.35 3.26
N GLN A 179 -22.78 -5.12 4.34
CA GLN A 179 -22.95 -6.57 4.24
C GLN A 179 -24.41 -6.88 3.88
N LEU A 180 -24.61 -7.57 2.77
CA LEU A 180 -25.91 -8.06 2.33
C LEU A 180 -26.20 -9.41 3.01
N ALA A 181 -27.41 -9.94 2.83
CA ALA A 181 -27.73 -11.28 3.31
C ALA A 181 -26.79 -12.35 2.71
N GLY A 182 -26.28 -13.24 3.55
CA GLY A 182 -25.31 -14.29 3.16
C GLY A 182 -23.88 -13.76 3.01
N ASP A 183 -23.12 -14.37 2.11
CA ASP A 183 -21.68 -14.08 1.92
C ASP A 183 -21.45 -12.99 0.86
N ARG A 184 -22.22 -11.90 0.91
CA ARG A 184 -22.11 -10.80 -0.06
C ARG A 184 -21.89 -9.45 0.61
N LEU A 185 -21.01 -8.66 0.02
CA LEU A 185 -20.72 -7.29 0.42
C LEU A 185 -21.07 -6.35 -0.74
N GLN A 186 -21.84 -5.30 -0.48
CA GLN A 186 -22.01 -4.19 -1.41
C GLN A 186 -21.03 -3.06 -1.09
N GLN A 187 -20.37 -2.54 -2.12
CA GLN A 187 -19.52 -1.37 -2.06
C GLN A 187 -20.10 -0.28 -2.95
N THR A 188 -20.21 0.95 -2.43
CA THR A 188 -20.52 2.14 -3.21
C THR A 188 -19.42 3.18 -2.98
N LEU A 189 -18.70 3.53 -4.03
CA LEU A 189 -17.59 4.49 -3.99
C LEU A 189 -17.92 5.70 -4.88
N THR A 190 -17.91 6.89 -4.30
CA THR A 190 -18.03 8.17 -4.99
C THR A 190 -16.69 8.91 -4.92
N PHE A 191 -16.18 9.38 -6.06
CA PHE A 191 -14.88 10.06 -6.17
C PHE A 191 -14.81 10.98 -7.38
N GLY A 192 -13.80 11.87 -7.39
CA GLY A 192 -13.50 12.76 -8.51
C GLY A 192 -14.32 14.06 -8.52
N ALA A 193 -13.98 14.94 -9.47
CA ALA A 193 -14.64 16.21 -9.71
C ALA A 193 -14.79 16.42 -11.23
N PRO A 194 -15.99 16.24 -11.83
CA PRO A 194 -17.27 15.98 -11.19
C PRO A 194 -17.36 14.59 -10.52
N PRO A 195 -18.21 14.42 -9.48
CA PRO A 195 -18.30 13.17 -8.73
C PRO A 195 -18.84 12.04 -9.60
N THR A 196 -18.13 10.91 -9.56
CA THR A 196 -18.51 9.66 -10.21
C THR A 196 -18.76 8.61 -9.14
N THR A 197 -19.88 7.90 -9.23
CA THR A 197 -20.24 6.84 -8.29
C THR A 197 -20.16 5.48 -8.97
N LEU A 198 -19.45 4.55 -8.34
CA LEU A 198 -19.37 3.14 -8.72
C LEU A 198 -20.01 2.29 -7.63
N THR A 199 -20.86 1.34 -8.02
CA THR A 199 -21.39 0.33 -7.11
C THR A 199 -20.99 -1.06 -7.59
N SER A 200 -20.49 -1.87 -6.68
CA SER A 200 -20.06 -3.24 -6.94
C SER A 200 -20.45 -4.16 -5.78
N THR A 201 -20.47 -5.46 -6.06
CA THR A 201 -20.71 -6.52 -5.09
C THR A 201 -19.54 -7.48 -5.07
N ALA A 202 -19.08 -7.81 -3.87
CA ALA A 202 -18.10 -8.85 -3.63
C ALA A 202 -18.71 -10.09 -2.99
N GLU A 203 -18.11 -11.24 -3.26
CA GLU A 203 -18.27 -12.47 -2.48
C GLU A 203 -17.30 -12.43 -1.29
N ILE A 204 -17.80 -12.74 -0.10
CA ILE A 204 -17.00 -12.83 1.12
C ILE A 204 -16.42 -14.25 1.21
N ARG A 205 -15.10 -14.36 1.29
CA ARG A 205 -14.38 -15.63 1.37
C ARG A 205 -13.36 -15.59 2.50
N GLY A 206 -13.84 -15.84 3.72
CA GLY A 206 -13.03 -15.75 4.93
C GLY A 206 -12.42 -14.34 5.08
N GLN A 207 -11.10 -14.24 4.99
CA GLN A 207 -10.36 -12.96 5.09
C GLN A 207 -10.19 -12.23 3.74
N SER A 208 -10.92 -12.66 2.71
CA SER A 208 -10.85 -12.06 1.37
C SER A 208 -12.23 -11.65 0.84
N LEU A 209 -12.24 -10.62 -0.01
CA LEU A 209 -13.42 -10.14 -0.73
C LEU A 209 -13.13 -10.22 -2.23
N LEU A 210 -13.93 -10.97 -2.99
CA LEU A 210 -13.74 -11.14 -4.43
C LEU A 210 -14.75 -10.32 -5.22
N PHE A 211 -14.25 -9.34 -5.99
CA PHE A 211 -15.04 -8.54 -6.93
C PHE A 211 -14.83 -9.05 -8.36
N SER A 212 -15.90 -9.48 -9.02
CA SER A 212 -15.85 -10.04 -10.40
C SER A 212 -16.55 -9.17 -11.45
N GLN A 213 -17.21 -8.09 -11.05
CA GLN A 213 -18.03 -7.23 -11.92
C GLN A 213 -17.23 -6.17 -12.72
N GLY A 214 -15.92 -6.04 -12.47
CA GLY A 214 -15.06 -5.04 -13.11
C GLY A 214 -14.42 -5.49 -14.43
N SER A 215 -13.54 -4.64 -14.99
CA SER A 215 -12.74 -4.98 -16.18
C SER A 215 -11.86 -6.22 -15.97
N GLN A 216 -11.47 -6.43 -14.71
CA GLN A 216 -10.70 -7.56 -14.21
C GLN A 216 -11.26 -7.96 -12.84
N SER A 217 -11.12 -9.25 -12.49
CA SER A 217 -11.43 -9.70 -11.13
C SER A 217 -10.38 -9.17 -10.16
N VAL A 218 -10.83 -8.61 -9.05
CA VAL A 218 -9.98 -8.02 -8.01
C VAL A 218 -10.31 -8.69 -6.69
N GLN A 219 -9.27 -9.02 -5.93
CA GLN A 219 -9.40 -9.48 -4.57
C GLN A 219 -8.96 -8.39 -3.59
N VAL A 220 -9.68 -8.28 -2.48
CA VAL A 220 -9.24 -7.53 -1.30
C VAL A 220 -8.87 -8.55 -0.23
N LEU A 221 -7.64 -8.50 0.28
CA LEU A 221 -7.23 -9.31 1.43
C LEU A 221 -7.20 -8.43 2.67
N LEU A 222 -7.78 -8.93 3.75
CA LEU A 222 -7.72 -8.33 5.08
C LEU A 222 -6.52 -8.90 5.81
N LEU A 223 -5.60 -8.04 6.25
CA LEU A 223 -4.27 -8.43 6.71
C LEU A 223 -4.00 -7.95 8.15
N PRO A 224 -2.94 -8.45 8.80
CA PRO A 224 -2.48 -7.94 10.09
C PRO A 224 -2.21 -6.43 10.09
N ASP A 225 -2.18 -5.82 11.29
CA ASP A 225 -1.86 -4.39 11.49
C ASP A 225 -2.83 -3.43 10.76
N GLY A 226 -4.11 -3.79 10.70
CA GLY A 226 -5.15 -2.99 10.05
C GLY A 226 -4.97 -2.85 8.53
N ALA A 227 -4.12 -3.68 7.93
CA ALA A 227 -3.75 -3.55 6.54
C ALA A 227 -4.75 -4.23 5.60
N SER A 228 -4.86 -3.71 4.38
CA SER A 228 -5.54 -4.38 3.28
C SER A 228 -4.71 -4.27 2.00
N VAL A 229 -4.78 -5.28 1.15
CA VAL A 229 -4.30 -5.16 -0.24
C VAL A 229 -5.45 -5.47 -1.19
N THR A 230 -5.62 -4.60 -2.19
CA THR A 230 -6.60 -4.74 -3.26
C THR A 230 -5.81 -4.90 -4.56
N ALA A 231 -5.92 -6.06 -5.18
CA ALA A 231 -5.10 -6.39 -6.34
C ALA A 231 -5.86 -7.29 -7.34
N PRO A 232 -5.70 -7.10 -8.66
CA PRO A 232 -6.22 -8.03 -9.66
C PRO A 232 -5.76 -9.46 -9.37
N THR A 233 -6.64 -10.45 -9.47
CA THR A 233 -6.22 -11.86 -9.28
C THR A 233 -5.24 -12.30 -10.36
N GLN A 234 -5.40 -11.74 -11.57
CA GLN A 234 -4.46 -11.87 -12.68
C GLN A 234 -4.46 -10.58 -13.51
N LEU A 235 -3.27 -10.06 -13.84
CA LEU A 235 -3.14 -8.89 -14.71
C LEU A 235 -3.39 -9.29 -16.17
N GLN A 236 -4.22 -8.51 -16.86
CA GLN A 236 -4.50 -8.70 -18.29
C GLN A 236 -3.98 -7.51 -19.08
N MET A 237 -3.24 -7.81 -20.16
CA MET A 237 -2.75 -6.81 -21.11
C MET A 237 -3.91 -6.13 -21.83
N GLY A 238 -3.73 -4.86 -22.23
CA GLY A 238 -4.73 -4.11 -22.98
C GLY A 238 -5.92 -3.63 -22.14
N LYS A 239 -5.87 -3.78 -20.81
CA LYS A 239 -6.89 -3.30 -19.88
C LYS A 239 -6.25 -2.40 -18.81
N PRO A 240 -6.92 -1.30 -18.42
CA PRO A 240 -6.47 -0.54 -17.27
C PRO A 240 -6.55 -1.42 -16.03
N CYS A 241 -5.61 -1.22 -15.11
CA CYS A 241 -5.57 -1.91 -13.83
C CYS A 241 -5.06 -0.98 -12.75
N PHE A 242 -5.20 -1.40 -11.51
CA PHE A 242 -4.66 -0.69 -10.36
C PHE A 242 -4.17 -1.68 -9.32
N LEU A 243 -3.21 -1.23 -8.52
CA LEU A 243 -2.80 -1.87 -7.28
C LEU A 243 -3.16 -0.92 -6.16
N GLU A 244 -3.77 -1.43 -5.10
CA GLU A 244 -4.17 -0.61 -3.95
C GLU A 244 -3.75 -1.29 -2.64
N ALA A 245 -3.31 -0.46 -1.71
CA ALA A 245 -3.07 -0.85 -0.33
C ALA A 245 -3.91 0.05 0.58
N GLY A 246 -4.28 -0.44 1.75
CA GLY A 246 -5.00 0.34 2.76
C GLY A 246 -4.48 0.06 4.16
N TRP A 247 -4.66 1.03 5.04
CA TRP A 247 -4.30 0.94 6.45
C TRP A 247 -5.34 1.61 7.32
N LEU A 248 -5.99 0.82 8.16
CA LEU A 248 -6.90 1.28 9.20
C LEU A 248 -6.07 1.78 10.41
N LEU A 249 -5.84 3.09 10.43
CA LEU A 249 -5.01 3.78 11.42
C LEU A 249 -5.66 3.84 12.80
N ALA A 250 -6.99 3.95 12.83
CA ALA A 250 -7.84 3.95 14.02
C ALA A 250 -9.23 3.40 13.61
N PRO A 251 -10.13 3.06 14.56
CA PRO A 251 -11.47 2.54 14.23
C PRO A 251 -12.27 3.44 13.28
N ASP A 252 -11.98 4.74 13.28
CA ASP A 252 -12.65 5.77 12.50
C ASP A 252 -11.73 6.45 11.47
N LEU A 253 -10.48 6.03 11.29
CA LEU A 253 -9.52 6.69 10.40
C LEU A 253 -8.78 5.66 9.54
N ARG A 254 -8.87 5.82 8.23
CA ARG A 254 -8.27 4.93 7.25
C ARG A 254 -7.53 5.71 6.17
N GLN A 255 -6.44 5.13 5.70
CA GLN A 255 -5.78 5.57 4.48
C GLN A 255 -5.83 4.47 3.42
N ARG A 256 -5.91 4.88 2.15
CA ARG A 256 -5.79 4.01 0.99
C ARG A 256 -4.86 4.63 -0.02
N MET A 257 -4.02 3.84 -0.65
CA MET A 257 -3.11 4.31 -1.69
C MET A 257 -3.31 3.47 -2.94
N ILE A 258 -3.56 4.13 -4.07
CA ILE A 258 -3.93 3.51 -5.33
C ILE A 258 -2.92 3.90 -6.40
N ARG A 259 -2.21 2.91 -6.95
CA ARG A 259 -1.32 3.08 -8.09
C ARG A 259 -2.04 2.59 -9.35
N ALA A 260 -2.36 3.52 -10.25
CA ALA A 260 -3.19 3.25 -11.42
C ALA A 260 -2.35 3.14 -12.71
N TYR A 261 -2.75 2.22 -13.58
CA TYR A 261 -2.13 1.98 -14.88
C TYR A 261 -3.17 2.07 -16.00
N ASP A 262 -2.78 2.68 -17.11
CA ASP A 262 -3.64 2.82 -18.28
C ASP A 262 -3.79 1.51 -19.07
N GLU A 263 -4.61 1.53 -20.11
CA GLU A 263 -4.85 0.38 -20.99
C GLU A 263 -3.59 -0.10 -21.74
N LYS A 264 -2.58 0.75 -21.88
CA LYS A 264 -1.27 0.43 -22.46
C LYS A 264 -0.29 -0.10 -21.41
N GLY A 265 -0.72 -0.21 -20.17
CA GLY A 265 0.10 -0.65 -19.04
C GLY A 265 1.03 0.42 -18.50
N GLY A 266 0.94 1.66 -18.97
CA GLY A 266 1.76 2.77 -18.49
C GLY A 266 1.27 3.24 -17.11
N TRP A 267 2.20 3.54 -16.20
CA TRP A 267 1.85 4.14 -14.92
C TRP A 267 1.21 5.51 -15.12
N ALA A 268 -0.05 5.65 -14.70
CA ALA A 268 -0.87 6.84 -14.96
C ALA A 268 -0.88 7.80 -13.78
N SER A 269 -1.05 7.30 -12.56
CA SER A 269 -1.15 8.15 -11.35
C SER A 269 -0.90 7.39 -10.05
N LEU A 270 -0.73 8.14 -8.97
CA LEU A 270 -0.71 7.65 -7.60
C LEU A 270 -1.67 8.49 -6.76
N THR A 271 -2.66 7.84 -6.13
CA THR A 271 -3.67 8.52 -5.31
C THR A 271 -3.53 8.10 -3.85
N LEU A 272 -3.55 9.05 -2.92
CA LEU A 272 -3.68 8.80 -1.48
C LEU A 272 -5.04 9.32 -1.02
N VAL A 273 -5.85 8.44 -0.46
CA VAL A 273 -7.12 8.76 0.18
C VAL A 273 -6.92 8.73 1.68
N THR A 274 -7.39 9.76 2.38
CA THR A 274 -7.54 9.76 3.84
C THR A 274 -9.02 9.94 4.15
N GLU A 275 -9.62 8.93 4.79
CA GLU A 275 -11.07 8.86 5.02
C GLU A 275 -11.38 8.57 6.48
N ARG A 276 -12.47 9.17 6.97
CA ARG A 276 -13.00 8.97 8.31
C ARG A 276 -14.35 8.30 8.28
N LYS A 277 -14.58 7.41 9.24
CA LYS A 277 -15.87 6.75 9.41
C LYS A 277 -16.89 7.75 9.92
N VAL A 278 -18.01 7.86 9.23
CA VAL A 278 -19.14 8.68 9.65
C VAL A 278 -19.81 7.97 10.82
N ALA A 279 -20.05 8.70 11.92
CA ALA A 279 -20.78 8.16 13.06
C ALA A 279 -22.19 7.76 12.62
N GLU A 280 -22.66 6.60 13.05
CA GLU A 280 -24.08 6.25 12.90
C GLU A 280 -24.89 7.26 13.74
N PRO A 281 -25.96 7.85 13.17
CA PRO A 281 -26.81 8.80 13.90
C PRO A 281 -27.57 8.17 15.07
#